data_AF-A0A960MKN4-F1
#
_entry.id   AF-A0A960MKN4-F1
#
_cell.length_a   1.000
_cell.length_b   1.000
_cell.length_c   1.000
_cell.angle_alpha   90.00
_cell.angle_beta   90.00
_cell.angle_gamma   90.00
#
_symmetry.space_group_name_H-M   'P 1'
#
loop_
_entity.id
_entity.type
_entity.pdbx_description
1 polymer ?
#
loop_
_entity_poly.entity_id
_entity_poly.type
_entity_poly.pdbx_seq_one_letter_code
_entity_poly.pdbx_strand_id
1 'polypeptide(L)'
;MFKKYFGIDTPIIYLSDVKVQKKIEKRFERSWTRFYNKAEPLLSEAREERFEAFFRQLEKDGCDERYTRRVTIRFINPLVGYGVFAKEDIPPYSTLNHYAGLLMLDEEIDPDHDSTFSFTEYKTYSIDAMKHGNWCRFMNHCPEKEPKNNAIPWEYYHETGPKIVFTSGAKGIKKGKQILYSYGDDYWTEKEQRCVKL
;
A
#
# COMPACT_ATOMS: atom_id res chain seq x y z
N MET A 1 9.97 -5.01 14.20
CA MET A 1 10.36 -5.10 12.77
C MET A 1 10.69 -3.74 12.17
N PHE A 2 9.92 -2.66 12.38
CA PHE A 2 10.30 -1.33 11.88
C PHE A 2 11.69 -0.87 12.34
N LYS A 3 12.00 -1.00 13.63
CA LYS A 3 13.35 -0.72 14.16
C LYS A 3 14.43 -1.57 13.49
N LYS A 4 14.17 -2.86 13.29
CA LYS A 4 15.08 -3.82 12.62
C LYS A 4 15.34 -3.43 11.16
N TYR A 5 14.29 -3.14 10.39
CA TYR A 5 14.39 -2.94 8.95
C TYR A 5 14.75 -1.51 8.55
N PHE A 6 14.32 -0.51 9.34
CA PHE A 6 14.42 0.90 8.96
C PHE A 6 15.06 1.78 10.04
N GLY A 7 15.39 1.24 11.20
CA GLY A 7 16.00 2.02 12.29
C GLY A 7 15.04 2.95 13.03
N ILE A 8 13.76 2.98 12.66
CA ILE A 8 12.76 3.87 13.25
C ILE A 8 12.05 3.23 14.43
N ASP A 9 11.87 3.99 15.51
CA ASP A 9 11.02 3.62 16.64
C ASP A 9 9.61 4.15 16.41
N THR A 10 8.63 3.25 16.41
CA THR A 10 7.24 3.58 16.14
C THR A 10 6.32 2.61 16.88
N PRO A 11 5.16 3.06 17.38
CA PRO A 11 4.17 2.16 17.99
C PRO A 11 3.48 1.24 16.96
N ILE A 12 3.71 1.44 15.66
CA ILE A 12 3.05 0.67 14.59
C ILE A 12 3.56 -0.78 14.61
N ILE A 13 2.62 -1.73 14.63
CA ILE A 13 2.90 -3.15 14.54
C ILE A 13 3.14 -3.51 13.08
N TYR A 14 4.29 -4.12 12.79
CA TYR A 14 4.61 -4.47 11.41
C TYR A 14 3.78 -5.65 10.91
N LEU A 15 3.20 -5.52 9.72
CA LEU A 15 2.53 -6.60 9.01
C LEU A 15 3.13 -6.79 7.63
N SER A 16 3.50 -8.00 7.25
CA SER A 16 3.91 -8.32 5.87
C SER A 16 2.72 -8.56 4.94
N ASP A 17 1.52 -8.78 5.48
CA ASP A 17 0.29 -8.95 4.71
C ASP A 17 -0.92 -8.28 5.39
N VAL A 18 -1.98 -8.02 4.62
CA VAL A 18 -3.27 -7.54 5.11
C VAL A 18 -3.85 -8.57 6.07
N LYS A 19 -4.33 -8.11 7.22
CA LYS A 19 -5.03 -8.95 8.20
C LYS A 19 -6.46 -8.51 8.35
N VAL A 20 -7.39 -9.44 8.22
CA VAL A 20 -8.81 -9.16 8.48
C VAL A 20 -9.01 -8.99 9.98
N GLN A 21 -9.75 -7.95 10.37
CA GLN A 21 -10.06 -7.76 11.78
C GLN A 21 -10.91 -8.92 12.30
N LYS A 22 -10.51 -9.52 13.43
CA LYS A 22 -11.14 -10.75 13.94
C LYS A 22 -12.66 -10.66 14.11
N LYS A 23 -13.18 -9.50 14.52
CA LYS A 23 -14.63 -9.31 14.73
C LYS A 23 -15.44 -9.34 13.42
N ILE A 24 -14.82 -9.08 12.26
CA ILE A 24 -15.51 -9.05 10.96
C ILE A 24 -15.18 -10.25 10.07
N GLU A 25 -14.26 -11.14 10.46
CA GLU A 25 -13.72 -12.23 9.64
C GLU A 25 -14.80 -13.05 8.91
N LYS A 26 -15.80 -13.58 9.64
CA LYS A 26 -16.91 -14.35 9.05
C LYS A 26 -17.82 -13.53 8.12
N ARG A 27 -17.96 -12.22 8.38
CA ARG A 27 -18.75 -11.31 7.53
C ARG A 27 -17.98 -11.02 6.25
N PHE A 28 -16.68 -10.73 6.39
CA PHE A 28 -15.77 -10.49 5.30
C PHE A 28 -15.68 -11.69 4.37
N GLU A 29 -15.42 -12.89 4.89
CA GLU A 29 -15.30 -14.12 4.08
C GLU A 29 -16.52 -14.32 3.16
N ARG A 30 -17.73 -14.30 3.74
CA ARG A 30 -18.99 -14.44 2.98
C ARG A 30 -19.19 -13.35 1.92
N SER A 31 -18.82 -12.11 2.27
CA SER A 31 -18.94 -10.96 1.37
C SER A 31 -17.91 -11.05 0.23
N TRP A 32 -16.67 -11.41 0.56
CA TRP A 32 -15.56 -11.52 -0.36
C TRP A 32 -15.78 -12.63 -1.36
N THR A 33 -16.16 -13.84 -0.93
CA THR A 33 -16.47 -14.95 -1.86
C THR A 33 -17.54 -14.56 -2.88
N ARG A 34 -18.59 -13.83 -2.44
CA ARG A 34 -19.66 -13.39 -3.33
C ARG A 34 -19.19 -12.36 -4.34
N PHE A 35 -18.38 -11.41 -3.90
CA PHE A 35 -17.83 -10.36 -4.75
C PHE A 35 -16.79 -10.93 -5.73
N TYR A 36 -15.79 -11.66 -5.21
CA TYR A 36 -14.68 -12.22 -5.96
C TYR A 36 -15.14 -13.10 -7.13
N ASN A 37 -16.16 -13.95 -6.93
CA ASN A 37 -16.71 -14.81 -7.98
C ASN A 37 -17.44 -14.06 -9.12
N LYS A 38 -17.70 -12.75 -8.94
CA LYS A 38 -18.42 -11.90 -9.91
C LYS A 38 -17.57 -10.72 -10.38
N ALA A 39 -16.39 -10.53 -9.81
CA ALA A 39 -15.56 -9.39 -10.12
C ALA A 39 -15.00 -9.55 -11.53
N GLU A 40 -15.11 -8.50 -12.32
CA GLU A 40 -14.43 -8.43 -13.61
C GLU A 40 -12.93 -8.23 -13.40
N PRO A 41 -12.06 -8.79 -14.27
CA PRO A 41 -10.63 -8.58 -14.19
C PRO A 41 -10.28 -7.08 -14.23
N LEU A 42 -9.54 -6.61 -13.23
CA LEU A 42 -9.04 -5.23 -13.18
C LEU A 42 -7.73 -5.05 -13.96
N LEU A 43 -6.99 -6.14 -14.14
CA LEU A 43 -5.61 -6.13 -14.62
C LEU A 43 -5.50 -6.99 -15.88
N SER A 44 -4.47 -6.71 -16.69
CA SER A 44 -4.07 -7.63 -17.75
C SER A 44 -3.58 -8.94 -17.14
N GLU A 45 -3.83 -10.07 -17.81
CA GLU A 45 -3.36 -11.41 -17.42
C GLU A 45 -1.88 -11.43 -16.99
N ALA A 46 -0.98 -10.85 -17.80
CA ALA A 46 0.45 -10.78 -17.48
C ALA A 46 0.79 -10.04 -16.16
N ARG A 47 -0.07 -9.10 -15.73
CA ARG A 47 0.10 -8.37 -14.46
C ARG A 47 -0.48 -9.18 -13.30
N GLU A 48 -1.61 -9.84 -13.51
CA GLU A 48 -2.17 -10.79 -12.52
C GLU A 48 -1.17 -11.90 -12.23
N GLU A 49 -0.60 -12.54 -13.25
CA GLU A 49 0.43 -13.57 -13.09
C GLU A 49 1.65 -13.07 -12.29
N ARG A 50 2.05 -11.81 -12.51
CA ARG A 50 3.15 -11.19 -11.77
C ARG A 50 2.78 -10.94 -10.30
N PHE A 51 1.55 -10.54 -10.01
CA PHE A 51 1.08 -10.33 -8.63
C PHE A 51 0.87 -11.66 -7.90
N GLU A 52 0.32 -12.66 -8.58
CA GLU A 52 0.25 -14.05 -8.09
C GLU A 52 1.64 -14.58 -7.73
N ALA A 53 2.63 -14.42 -8.63
CA ALA A 53 4.01 -14.81 -8.34
C ALA A 53 4.60 -14.04 -7.15
N PHE A 54 4.27 -12.75 -7.01
CA PHE A 54 4.68 -11.94 -5.87
C PHE A 54 4.10 -12.47 -4.55
N PHE A 55 2.80 -12.76 -4.47
CA PHE A 55 2.17 -13.27 -3.25
C PHE A 55 2.61 -14.69 -2.91
N ARG A 56 2.75 -15.59 -3.90
CA ARG A 56 3.35 -16.92 -3.69
C ARG A 56 4.75 -16.83 -3.13
N GLN A 57 5.57 -15.90 -3.62
CA GLN A 57 6.92 -15.69 -3.09
C GLN A 57 6.90 -15.12 -1.67
N LEU A 58 5.97 -14.21 -1.38
CA LEU A 58 5.79 -13.63 -0.04
C LEU A 58 5.38 -14.69 0.98
N GLU A 59 4.45 -15.58 0.62
CA GLU A 59 4.03 -16.71 1.45
C GLU A 59 5.20 -17.66 1.69
N LYS A 60 5.91 -18.05 0.63
CA LYS A 60 7.09 -18.92 0.70
C LYS A 60 8.19 -18.36 1.62
N ASP A 61 8.46 -17.06 1.54
CA ASP A 61 9.47 -16.39 2.35
C ASP A 61 9.00 -16.13 3.79
N GLY A 62 7.68 -16.14 4.04
CA GLY A 62 7.06 -15.81 5.33
C GLY A 62 7.29 -14.36 5.79
N CYS A 63 7.90 -13.52 4.95
CA CYS A 63 8.24 -12.14 5.23
C CYS A 63 8.47 -11.35 3.92
N ASP A 64 8.46 -10.02 3.99
CA ASP A 64 8.65 -9.13 2.85
C ASP A 64 10.09 -8.58 2.74
N GLU A 65 11.08 -9.24 3.35
CA GLU A 65 12.45 -8.72 3.48
C GLU A 65 13.15 -8.43 2.14
N ARG A 66 12.83 -9.21 1.11
CA ARG A 66 13.26 -8.98 -0.29
C ARG A 66 12.88 -7.58 -0.78
N TYR A 67 11.73 -7.07 -0.33
CA TYR A 67 11.17 -5.79 -0.72
C TYR A 67 11.64 -4.67 0.22
N THR A 68 11.66 -4.92 1.53
CA THR A 68 12.10 -3.93 2.53
C THR A 68 13.56 -3.53 2.37
N ARG A 69 14.45 -4.46 1.99
CA ARG A 69 15.90 -4.17 1.86
C ARG A 69 16.24 -3.10 0.83
N ARG A 70 15.34 -2.86 -0.14
CA ARG A 70 15.50 -1.90 -1.25
C ARG A 70 15.11 -0.48 -0.88
N VAL A 71 14.53 -0.26 0.30
CA VAL A 71 14.04 1.06 0.72
C VAL A 71 14.51 1.41 2.13
N THR A 72 14.45 2.70 2.46
CA THR A 72 14.68 3.22 3.80
C THR A 72 13.61 4.25 4.15
N ILE A 73 13.30 4.39 5.44
CA ILE A 73 12.36 5.40 5.93
C ILE A 73 13.18 6.50 6.60
N ARG A 74 12.93 7.76 6.24
CA ARG A 74 13.64 8.92 6.79
C ARG A 74 12.64 9.97 7.22
N PHE A 75 12.91 10.62 8.34
CA PHE A 75 12.17 11.82 8.72
C PHE A 75 12.51 12.94 7.72
N ILE A 76 11.49 13.61 7.19
CA ILE A 76 11.62 14.72 6.24
C ILE A 76 11.57 16.03 7.01
N ASN A 77 10.43 16.34 7.64
CA ASN A 77 10.22 17.53 8.46
C ASN A 77 8.94 17.37 9.31
N PRO A 78 8.65 18.26 10.27
CA PRO A 78 7.45 18.15 11.12
C PRO A 78 6.11 18.23 10.40
N LEU A 79 6.06 18.82 9.20
CA LEU A 79 4.83 18.98 8.43
C LEU A 79 4.45 17.71 7.65
N VAL A 80 5.45 17.03 7.10
CA VAL A 80 5.28 15.81 6.27
C VAL A 80 5.43 14.55 7.12
N GLY A 81 6.25 14.61 8.17
CA GLY A 81 6.66 13.45 8.93
C GLY A 81 7.74 12.65 8.19
N TYR A 82 7.49 11.35 8.00
CA TYR A 82 8.43 10.42 7.39
C TYR A 82 8.16 10.24 5.89
N GLY A 83 9.18 9.80 5.15
CA GLY A 83 9.05 9.39 3.76
C GLY A 83 9.88 8.15 3.46
N VAL A 84 9.52 7.47 2.37
CA VAL A 84 10.22 6.28 1.88
C VAL A 84 11.18 6.66 0.76
N PHE A 85 12.40 6.15 0.80
CA PHE A 85 13.44 6.43 -0.19
C PHE A 85 14.04 5.14 -0.72
N ALA A 86 14.35 5.08 -2.02
CA ALA A 86 15.03 3.95 -2.63
C ALA A 86 16.50 3.86 -2.17
N LYS A 87 16.97 2.67 -1.80
CA LYS A 87 18.37 2.39 -1.44
C LYS A 87 19.22 1.95 -2.64
N GLU A 88 18.57 1.62 -3.75
CA GLU A 88 19.15 1.18 -5.01
C GLU A 88 18.33 1.72 -6.19
N ASP A 89 18.85 1.57 -7.41
CA ASP A 89 18.06 1.81 -8.61
C ASP A 89 17.02 0.67 -8.75
N ILE A 90 15.75 1.04 -8.78
CA ILE A 90 14.63 0.13 -8.97
C ILE A 90 14.20 0.22 -10.45
N PRO A 91 14.26 -0.88 -11.21
CA PRO A 91 13.88 -0.89 -12.63
C PRO A 91 12.42 -0.47 -12.86
N PRO A 92 12.05 -0.02 -14.08
CA PRO A 92 10.66 0.24 -14.45
C PRO A 92 9.72 -0.94 -14.18
N TYR A 93 8.49 -0.66 -13.75
CA TYR A 93 7.42 -1.64 -13.52
C TYR A 93 7.80 -2.80 -12.58
N SER A 94 8.74 -2.56 -11.68
CA SER A 94 9.13 -3.51 -10.64
C SER A 94 8.10 -3.46 -9.52
N THR A 95 7.62 -4.62 -9.07
CA THR A 95 6.81 -4.70 -7.84
C THR A 95 7.61 -4.15 -6.68
N LEU A 96 7.05 -3.18 -5.96
CA LEU A 96 7.64 -2.51 -4.82
C LEU A 96 7.35 -3.29 -3.54
N ASN A 97 6.07 -3.39 -3.18
CA ASN A 97 5.45 -4.25 -2.17
C ASN A 97 3.92 -4.06 -2.30
N HIS A 98 3.13 -4.69 -1.43
CA HIS A 98 1.70 -4.36 -1.30
C HIS A 98 1.41 -3.58 -0.01
N TYR A 99 0.31 -2.84 0.05
CA TYR A 99 -0.09 -2.05 1.21
C TYR A 99 -0.68 -2.97 2.29
N ALA A 100 0.08 -3.22 3.35
CA ALA A 100 -0.39 -4.05 4.46
C ALA A 100 -1.01 -3.20 5.56
N GLY A 101 -2.08 -3.72 6.16
CA GLY A 101 -2.77 -3.13 7.30
C GLY A 101 -3.86 -4.06 7.83
N LEU A 102 -4.75 -3.52 8.66
CA LEU A 102 -5.98 -4.20 9.06
C LEU A 102 -7.07 -3.94 8.02
N LEU A 103 -7.68 -4.99 7.48
CA LEU A 103 -8.91 -4.85 6.73
C LEU A 103 -10.07 -4.68 7.71
N MET A 104 -10.73 -3.53 7.61
CA MET A 104 -11.81 -3.10 8.49
C MET A 104 -13.05 -2.71 7.69
N LEU A 105 -14.21 -2.59 8.35
CA LEU A 105 -15.37 -1.95 7.74
C LEU A 105 -15.05 -0.47 7.55
N ASP A 106 -15.40 0.06 6.37
CA ASP A 106 -15.09 1.45 6.03
C ASP A 106 -15.69 2.45 7.03
N GLU A 107 -16.93 2.19 7.47
CA GLU A 107 -17.64 2.98 8.50
C GLU A 107 -17.01 2.97 9.90
N GLU A 108 -16.08 2.06 10.17
CA GLU A 108 -15.40 1.95 11.48
C GLU A 108 -13.99 2.57 11.47
N ILE A 109 -13.53 3.08 10.33
CA ILE A 109 -12.23 3.73 10.22
C ILE A 109 -12.33 5.16 10.74
N ASP A 110 -11.32 5.55 11.49
CA ASP A 110 -11.20 6.92 12.00
C ASP A 110 -10.88 7.87 10.84
N PRO A 111 -11.78 8.82 10.51
CA PRO A 111 -11.59 9.72 9.39
C PRO A 111 -10.44 10.72 9.60
N ASP A 112 -9.96 10.88 10.84
CA ASP A 112 -8.96 11.89 11.19
C ASP A 112 -7.51 11.48 10.81
N HIS A 113 -7.26 10.22 10.39
CA HIS A 113 -5.95 9.78 9.91
C HIS A 113 -5.86 9.58 8.39
N ASP A 114 -4.63 9.52 7.87
CA ASP A 114 -4.32 9.43 6.43
C ASP A 114 -3.76 8.08 5.98
N SER A 115 -3.69 7.11 6.89
CA SER A 115 -3.07 5.81 6.61
C SER A 115 -4.07 4.75 6.11
N THR A 116 -5.11 5.16 5.38
CA THR A 116 -6.19 4.29 4.88
C THR A 116 -6.10 4.10 3.37
N PHE A 117 -6.46 2.91 2.88
CA PHE A 117 -6.66 2.62 1.47
C PHE A 117 -8.04 2.00 1.22
N SER A 118 -8.87 2.68 0.43
CA SER A 118 -10.19 2.20 0.01
C SER A 118 -10.11 1.53 -1.38
N PHE A 119 -11.12 0.74 -1.73
CA PHE A 119 -11.21 0.04 -3.02
C PHE A 119 -12.29 0.65 -3.91
N THR A 120 -12.09 0.59 -5.22
CA THR A 120 -12.97 1.22 -6.21
C THR A 120 -14.33 0.53 -6.24
N GLU A 121 -14.36 -0.80 -6.37
CA GLU A 121 -15.64 -1.55 -6.46
C GLU A 121 -16.04 -2.19 -5.13
N TYR A 122 -15.09 -2.55 -4.26
CA TYR A 122 -15.35 -3.25 -3.00
C TYR A 122 -15.39 -2.31 -1.78
N LYS A 123 -16.23 -1.26 -1.86
CA LYS A 123 -16.27 -0.13 -0.90
C LYS A 123 -16.72 -0.43 0.53
N THR A 124 -17.18 -1.65 0.82
CA THR A 124 -17.63 -2.01 2.19
C THR A 124 -16.47 -2.10 3.19
N TYR A 125 -15.25 -2.30 2.69
CA TYR A 125 -14.06 -2.50 3.51
C TYR A 125 -12.92 -1.64 2.98
N SER A 126 -12.01 -1.29 3.87
CA SER A 126 -10.79 -0.54 3.55
C SER A 126 -9.64 -1.08 4.39
N ILE A 127 -8.40 -0.87 3.92
CA ILE A 127 -7.19 -1.24 4.65
C ILE A 127 -6.75 -0.06 5.51
N ASP A 128 -6.85 -0.20 6.83
CA ASP A 128 -6.30 0.74 7.80
C ASP A 128 -4.86 0.35 8.19
N ALA A 129 -3.91 1.25 7.95
CA ALA A 129 -2.52 1.10 8.37
C ALA A 129 -2.10 2.01 9.54
N MET A 130 -3.03 2.62 10.28
CA MET A 130 -2.71 3.53 11.39
C MET A 130 -1.88 2.84 12.48
N LYS A 131 -2.32 1.67 12.95
CA LYS A 131 -1.68 0.93 14.06
C LYS A 131 -0.94 -0.33 13.61
N HIS A 132 -1.30 -0.89 12.47
CA HIS A 132 -0.68 -2.09 11.93
C HIS A 132 -0.40 -1.89 10.45
N GLY A 133 0.81 -2.16 9.97
CA GLY A 133 1.10 -2.06 8.54
C GLY A 133 2.55 -2.26 8.21
N ASN A 134 2.92 -2.08 6.95
CA ASN A 134 4.33 -2.12 6.51
C ASN A 134 4.85 -0.72 6.17
N TRP A 135 5.97 -0.67 5.45
CA TRP A 135 6.59 0.59 5.06
C TRP A 135 5.81 1.38 4.02
N CYS A 136 4.88 0.76 3.28
CA CYS A 136 4.12 1.44 2.23
C CYS A 136 3.29 2.61 2.77
N ARG A 137 2.84 2.53 4.04
CA ARG A 137 2.11 3.61 4.75
C ARG A 137 2.88 4.92 4.88
N PHE A 138 4.19 4.91 4.66
CA PHE A 138 5.05 6.10 4.76
C PHE A 138 5.37 6.70 3.38
N MET A 139 4.85 6.14 2.29
CA MET A 139 4.97 6.76 0.97
C MET A 139 4.06 7.97 0.92
N ASN A 140 4.60 9.12 0.52
CA ASN A 140 3.85 10.37 0.50
C ASN A 140 3.18 10.63 -0.84
N HIS A 141 2.20 11.54 -0.80
CA HIS A 141 1.47 11.97 -1.97
C HIS A 141 2.37 12.71 -2.98
N CYS A 142 2.13 12.44 -4.25
CA CYS A 142 2.51 13.28 -5.37
C CYS A 142 1.43 13.22 -6.45
N PRO A 143 0.94 14.37 -6.98
CA PRO A 143 -0.04 14.36 -8.05
C PRO A 143 0.43 13.53 -9.24
N GLU A 144 -0.49 12.86 -9.93
CA GLU A 144 -0.15 11.91 -11.01
C GLU A 144 0.67 12.54 -12.14
N LYS A 145 0.37 13.80 -12.48
CA LYS A 145 1.03 14.52 -13.58
C LYS A 145 2.41 15.08 -13.19
N GLU A 146 2.80 15.00 -11.93
CA GLU A 146 4.07 15.55 -11.46
C GLU A 146 5.25 14.61 -11.79
N PRO A 147 6.37 15.12 -12.33
CA PRO A 147 7.50 14.28 -12.76
C PRO A 147 8.15 13.42 -11.67
N LYS A 148 7.93 13.77 -10.40
CA LYS A 148 8.47 13.04 -9.24
C LYS A 148 7.57 11.89 -8.77
N ASN A 149 6.34 11.79 -9.29
CA ASN A 149 5.48 10.62 -9.09
C ASN A 149 6.14 9.42 -9.77
N ASN A 150 6.45 8.38 -8.99
CA ASN A 150 7.30 7.28 -9.45
C ASN A 150 6.87 5.90 -8.93
N ALA A 151 5.72 5.83 -8.24
CA ALA A 151 5.08 4.60 -7.83
C ALA A 151 3.60 4.62 -8.23
N ILE A 152 3.07 3.46 -8.60
CA ILE A 152 1.71 3.27 -9.10
C ILE A 152 1.03 2.24 -8.19
N PRO A 153 -0.08 2.58 -7.51
CA PRO A 153 -0.92 1.62 -6.83
C PRO A 153 -1.79 0.86 -7.83
N TRP A 154 -1.98 -0.43 -7.58
CA TRP A 154 -2.87 -1.29 -8.35
C TRP A 154 -3.80 -2.02 -7.40
N GLU A 155 -5.10 -1.90 -7.61
CA GLU A 155 -6.06 -2.80 -7.01
C GLU A 155 -5.91 -4.19 -7.61
N TYR A 156 -5.88 -5.18 -6.72
CA TYR A 156 -5.75 -6.57 -7.10
C TYR A 156 -6.63 -7.42 -6.20
N TYR A 157 -7.54 -8.16 -6.82
CA TYR A 157 -8.42 -9.08 -6.11
C TYR A 157 -7.71 -10.42 -6.02
N HIS A 158 -7.19 -10.73 -4.84
CA HIS A 158 -6.54 -11.99 -4.52
C HIS A 158 -7.54 -12.92 -3.81
N GLU A 159 -7.33 -14.24 -3.88
CA GLU A 159 -8.23 -15.22 -3.24
C GLU A 159 -8.46 -14.93 -1.74
N THR A 160 -7.44 -14.44 -1.03
CA THR A 160 -7.51 -14.12 0.41
C THR A 160 -8.10 -12.74 0.72
N GLY A 161 -8.38 -11.92 -0.29
CA GLY A 161 -8.94 -10.58 -0.11
C GLY A 161 -8.44 -9.57 -1.12
N PRO A 162 -9.04 -8.36 -1.14
CA PRO A 162 -8.57 -7.27 -1.97
C PRO A 162 -7.21 -6.76 -1.46
N LYS A 163 -6.33 -6.41 -2.38
CA LYS A 163 -4.95 -5.95 -2.13
C LYS A 163 -4.69 -4.66 -2.90
N ILE A 164 -3.76 -3.85 -2.40
CA ILE A 164 -3.18 -2.73 -3.13
C ILE A 164 -1.70 -3.03 -3.37
N VAL A 165 -1.32 -3.34 -4.61
CA VAL A 165 0.07 -3.65 -4.97
C VAL A 165 0.72 -2.43 -5.60
N PHE A 166 1.88 -2.03 -5.10
CA PHE A 166 2.65 -0.93 -5.67
C PHE A 166 3.68 -1.44 -6.68
N THR A 167 3.82 -0.73 -7.80
CA THR A 167 4.92 -0.90 -8.75
C THR A 167 5.66 0.40 -8.96
N SER A 168 6.93 0.35 -9.34
CA SER A 168 7.61 1.53 -9.89
C SER A 168 6.98 1.95 -11.23
N GLY A 169 7.01 3.25 -11.52
CA GLY A 169 6.53 3.78 -12.79
C GLY A 169 7.45 3.45 -13.98
N ALA A 170 7.07 3.95 -15.16
CA ALA A 170 7.75 3.68 -16.44
C ALA A 170 9.25 4.09 -16.47
N LYS A 171 9.64 5.05 -15.64
CA LYS A 171 11.03 5.54 -15.54
C LYS A 171 11.86 4.81 -14.48
N GLY A 172 11.25 3.86 -13.75
CA GLY A 172 11.85 3.28 -12.55
C GLY A 172 12.03 4.31 -11.42
N ILE A 173 12.83 3.95 -10.41
CA ILE A 173 13.15 4.83 -9.28
C ILE A 173 14.66 4.83 -9.09
N LYS A 174 15.29 6.00 -9.11
CA LYS A 174 16.73 6.12 -8.87
C LYS A 174 17.05 6.04 -7.39
N LYS A 175 18.21 5.47 -7.06
CA LYS A 175 18.75 5.43 -5.69
C LYS A 175 18.68 6.82 -5.05
N GLY A 176 18.23 6.86 -3.80
CA GLY A 176 18.10 8.07 -3.00
C GLY A 176 16.88 8.92 -3.31
N LYS A 177 16.09 8.62 -4.35
CA LYS A 177 14.83 9.32 -4.61
C LYS A 177 13.74 8.85 -3.65
N GLN A 178 12.89 9.79 -3.25
CA GLN A 178 11.68 9.48 -2.50
C GLN A 178 10.72 8.70 -3.39
N ILE A 179 10.06 7.69 -2.83
CA ILE A 179 9.01 6.92 -3.48
C ILE A 179 7.69 7.63 -3.20
N LEU A 180 7.01 8.05 -4.26
CA LEU A 180 5.84 8.91 -4.22
C LEU A 180 4.78 8.41 -5.21
N TYR A 181 3.51 8.51 -4.83
CA TYR A 181 2.39 8.10 -5.66
C TYR A 181 1.20 9.06 -5.50
N SER A 182 0.24 8.99 -6.42
CA SER A 182 -1.00 9.77 -6.30
C SER A 182 -1.95 9.06 -5.35
N TYR A 183 -2.41 9.77 -4.32
CA TYR A 183 -3.39 9.25 -3.36
C TYR A 183 -4.80 9.10 -3.98
N GLY A 184 -4.99 9.56 -5.22
CA GLY A 184 -6.30 9.65 -5.85
C GLY A 184 -7.00 10.97 -5.55
N ASP A 185 -7.93 11.35 -6.42
CA ASP A 185 -8.68 12.61 -6.28
C ASP A 185 -9.67 12.54 -5.10
N ASP A 186 -10.26 11.37 -4.86
CA ASP A 186 -11.22 11.14 -3.76
C ASP A 186 -10.60 11.35 -2.36
N TYR A 187 -9.29 11.12 -2.21
CA TYR A 187 -8.59 11.42 -0.96
C TYR A 187 -8.66 12.91 -0.59
N TRP A 188 -8.68 13.80 -1.58
CA TRP A 188 -8.69 15.26 -1.39
C TRP A 188 -10.10 15.84 -1.27
N THR A 189 -11.11 15.16 -1.79
CA THR A 189 -12.51 15.60 -1.64
C THR A 189 -12.98 15.42 -0.20
N GLU A 190 -12.47 14.39 0.50
CA GLU A 190 -12.73 14.14 1.93
C GLU A 190 -11.93 15.05 2.86
N LYS A 191 -10.77 15.55 2.42
CA LYS A 191 -9.87 16.39 3.22
C LYS A 191 -9.72 17.77 2.59
N GLU A 192 -10.52 18.74 3.03
CA GLU A 192 -10.46 20.14 2.61
C GLU A 192 -9.01 20.65 2.45
N GLN A 193 -8.56 20.65 1.19
CA GLN A 193 -7.36 21.22 0.59
C GLN A 193 -6.20 21.59 1.55
N ARG A 194 -5.29 20.64 1.79
CA ARG A 194 -3.89 20.95 2.15
C ARG A 194 -2.91 20.10 1.35
N CYS A 195 -2.78 20.41 0.05
CA CYS A 195 -1.66 19.94 -0.75
C CYS A 195 -0.37 20.65 -0.29
N VAL A 196 0.43 20.00 0.56
CA VAL A 196 1.79 20.44 0.85
C VAL A 196 2.68 20.02 -0.33
N LYS A 197 3.20 21.00 -1.08
CA LYS A 197 4.13 20.73 -2.17
C LYS A 197 5.46 20.22 -1.59
N LEU A 198 5.73 18.92 -1.80
CA LEU A 198 7.04 18.28 -1.52
C LEU A 198 8.15 18.72 -2.48
#